data_AF-A0A084VFS0-F1
#
_entry.id   AF-A0A084VFS0-F1
#
_cell.length_a   1.000
_cell.length_b   1.000
_cell.length_c   1.000
_cell.angle_alpha   90.00
_cell.angle_beta   90.00
_cell.angle_gamma   90.00
#
_symmetry.space_group_name_H-M   'P 1'
#
loop_
_entity.id
_entity.type
_entity.pdbx_description
1 polymer ?
#
loop_
_entity_poly.entity_id
_entity_poly.type
_entity_poly.pdbx_seq_one_letter_code
_entity_poly.pdbx_strand_id
1 'polypeptide(L)'
;MSERMLMLSSDSEQQRQVASSTEELNFTAFIDLCRFCAIKSGSRFCSLFDNREAEQRQLLFKIRTVLPIVITKEDFLPKKICERCIHQVEQFFAWRTNCVQTEIILRNYAESMRVVSATINFQALLPGYISFQPL
;
A
#
# COMPACT_ATOMS: atom_id res chain seq x y z
N MET A 1 -56.49 2.08 58.37
CA MET A 1 -55.55 2.66 57.37
C MET A 1 -54.85 1.53 56.66
N SER A 2 -54.87 1.59 55.33
CA SER A 2 -54.16 0.77 54.34
C SER A 2 -54.64 -0.67 54.11
N GLU A 3 -55.57 -0.79 53.17
CA GLU A 3 -55.68 -1.95 52.28
C GLU A 3 -54.40 -2.03 51.42
N ARG A 4 -53.79 -3.22 51.28
CA ARG A 4 -52.83 -3.49 50.20
C ARG A 4 -53.30 -4.69 49.40
N MET A 5 -53.66 -4.36 48.17
CA MET A 5 -54.04 -5.18 47.04
C MET A 5 -52.99 -6.28 46.74
N LEU A 6 -53.47 -7.52 46.61
CA LEU A 6 -52.76 -8.67 46.06
C LEU A 6 -52.75 -8.62 44.52
N MET A 7 -51.66 -9.06 43.90
CA MET A 7 -51.57 -9.83 42.63
C MET A 7 -50.08 -10.26 42.49
N LEU A 8 -49.66 -11.49 42.82
CA LEU A 8 -49.68 -12.75 42.05
C LEU A 8 -48.75 -12.81 40.82
N SER A 9 -47.87 -13.83 40.84
CA SER A 9 -47.15 -14.59 39.79
C SER A 9 -45.61 -14.54 39.98
N SER A 10 -44.95 -15.50 40.66
CA SER A 10 -44.72 -16.93 40.35
C SER A 10 -43.91 -17.16 39.06
N ASP A 11 -42.82 -17.93 39.24
CA ASP A 11 -42.18 -18.83 38.27
C ASP A 11 -40.97 -18.33 37.47
N SER A 12 -39.85 -18.41 38.18
CA SER A 12 -38.55 -18.85 37.68
C SER A 12 -38.62 -20.14 36.86
N GLU A 13 -38.58 -20.06 35.53
CA GLU A 13 -38.20 -21.15 34.61
C GLU A 13 -38.14 -20.64 33.16
N GLN A 14 -37.02 -20.03 32.74
CA GLN A 14 -36.53 -20.10 31.35
C GLN A 14 -35.12 -19.49 31.23
N GLN A 15 -34.15 -20.25 31.73
CA GLN A 15 -32.74 -20.06 31.45
C GLN A 15 -32.33 -21.16 30.45
N ARG A 16 -32.43 -20.88 29.14
CA ARG A 16 -31.78 -21.64 28.05
C ARG A 16 -31.89 -20.90 26.71
N GLN A 17 -31.12 -19.83 26.55
CA GLN A 17 -30.64 -19.38 25.24
C GLN A 17 -29.20 -18.88 25.39
N VAL A 18 -28.30 -19.83 25.61
CA VAL A 18 -26.88 -19.70 25.30
C VAL A 18 -26.67 -20.52 24.03
N ALA A 19 -26.00 -19.93 23.04
CA ALA A 19 -25.71 -20.43 21.68
C ALA A 19 -26.71 -20.04 20.59
N SER A 20 -26.58 -18.80 20.06
CA SER A 20 -26.62 -18.53 18.61
C SER A 20 -26.37 -17.03 18.29
N SER A 21 -25.40 -16.37 18.91
CA SER A 21 -25.15 -14.93 18.63
C SER A 21 -23.68 -14.54 18.53
N THR A 22 -22.79 -15.48 18.20
CA THR A 22 -21.34 -15.21 18.18
C THR A 22 -20.68 -15.38 16.80
N GLU A 23 -21.44 -15.63 15.72
CA GLU A 23 -20.83 -15.84 14.39
C GLU A 23 -21.36 -14.98 13.23
N GLU A 24 -22.24 -14.00 13.49
CA GLU A 24 -22.26 -12.81 12.62
C GLU A 24 -21.16 -11.87 13.09
N LEU A 25 -19.90 -12.22 12.79
CA LEU A 25 -18.84 -11.22 12.75
C LEU A 25 -19.40 -10.04 11.97
N ASN A 26 -19.53 -8.88 12.62
CA ASN A 26 -20.15 -7.67 12.10
C ASN A 26 -19.64 -7.35 10.68
N PHE A 27 -20.30 -7.93 9.66
CA PHE A 27 -19.79 -7.94 8.28
C PHE A 27 -19.75 -6.52 7.73
N THR A 28 -20.68 -5.68 8.18
CA THR A 28 -20.69 -4.25 7.90
C THR A 28 -19.47 -3.54 8.50
N ALA A 29 -19.02 -3.91 9.71
CA ALA A 29 -17.75 -3.41 10.24
C ALA A 29 -16.53 -3.89 9.43
N PHE A 30 -16.55 -5.10 8.87
CA PHE A 30 -15.47 -5.64 8.06
C PHE A 30 -15.30 -4.92 6.71
N ILE A 31 -16.39 -4.77 5.93
CA ILE A 31 -16.34 -4.01 4.66
C ILE A 31 -16.00 -2.54 4.87
N ASP A 32 -16.18 -2.05 6.10
CA ASP A 32 -15.87 -0.68 6.47
C ASP A 32 -14.39 -0.40 6.76
N LEU A 33 -13.56 -1.43 6.82
CA LEU A 33 -12.14 -1.29 7.11
C LEU A 33 -11.35 -0.76 5.91
N CYS A 34 -10.24 -0.09 6.18
CA CYS A 34 -9.23 0.15 5.16
C CYS A 34 -8.60 -1.19 4.75
N ARG A 35 -8.52 -1.45 3.44
CA ARG A 35 -7.91 -2.67 2.89
C ARG A 35 -6.47 -2.91 3.38
N PHE A 36 -5.72 -1.86 3.71
CA PHE A 36 -4.30 -1.98 4.07
C PHE A 36 -4.03 -1.95 5.56
N CYS A 37 -4.69 -1.07 6.31
CA CYS A 37 -4.43 -0.95 7.75
C CYS A 37 -5.49 -1.60 8.63
N ALA A 38 -6.58 -2.12 8.06
CA ALA A 38 -7.70 -2.73 8.79
C ALA A 38 -8.31 -1.81 9.88
N ILE A 39 -8.17 -0.49 9.73
CA ILE A 39 -8.70 0.51 10.67
C ILE A 39 -9.93 1.20 10.06
N LYS A 40 -11.00 1.32 10.86
CA LYS A 40 -12.26 2.05 10.56
C LYS A 40 -12.20 3.54 10.94
N SER A 41 -11.00 4.11 11.04
CA SER A 41 -10.77 5.49 11.47
C SER A 41 -9.87 6.20 10.47
N GLY A 42 -10.41 7.23 9.84
CA GLY A 42 -9.76 8.02 8.82
C GLY A 42 -10.76 9.02 8.25
N SER A 43 -10.37 10.28 8.18
CA SER A 43 -11.22 11.40 7.75
C SER A 43 -11.73 11.29 6.31
N ARG A 44 -11.22 10.33 5.51
CA ARG A 44 -11.68 10.04 4.15
C ARG A 44 -11.25 8.64 3.70
N PHE A 45 -12.16 7.95 3.01
CA PHE A 45 -11.91 6.68 2.31
C PHE A 45 -12.12 6.86 0.81
N CYS A 46 -11.32 6.16 0.02
CA CYS A 46 -11.45 6.08 -1.43
C CYS A 46 -11.76 4.63 -1.83
N SER A 47 -12.80 4.40 -2.64
CA SER A 47 -13.06 3.10 -3.27
C SER A 47 -12.01 2.84 -4.36
N LEU A 48 -11.41 1.65 -4.35
CA LEU A 48 -10.38 1.24 -5.32
C LEU A 48 -10.93 1.00 -6.73
N PHE A 49 -12.25 0.87 -6.88
CA PHE A 49 -12.87 0.34 -8.10
C PHE A 49 -13.96 1.21 -8.71
N ASP A 50 -14.63 2.05 -7.92
CA ASP A 50 -15.84 2.78 -8.36
C ASP A 50 -15.71 4.31 -8.21
N ASN A 51 -14.55 4.79 -7.78
CA ASN A 51 -14.28 6.21 -7.58
C ASN A 51 -13.36 6.77 -8.69
N ARG A 52 -13.79 7.85 -9.36
CA ARG A 52 -12.98 8.59 -10.35
C ARG A 52 -11.63 9.04 -9.79
N GLU A 53 -11.57 9.33 -8.49
CA GLU A 53 -10.32 9.69 -7.81
C GLU A 53 -9.28 8.56 -7.86
N ALA A 54 -9.70 7.30 -7.66
CA ALA A 54 -8.78 6.16 -7.67
C ALA A 54 -8.17 5.94 -9.06
N GLU A 55 -8.98 6.17 -10.10
CA GLU A 55 -8.54 6.14 -11.50
C GLU A 55 -7.58 7.31 -11.80
N GLN A 56 -7.96 8.55 -11.46
CA GLN A 56 -7.14 9.75 -11.66
C GLN A 56 -5.78 9.65 -10.97
N ARG A 57 -5.75 9.11 -9.75
CA ARG A 57 -4.50 8.88 -8.98
C ARG A 57 -3.79 7.58 -9.38
N GLN A 58 -4.36 6.78 -10.28
CA GLN A 58 -3.84 5.51 -10.76
C GLN A 58 -3.50 4.52 -9.62
N LEU A 59 -4.37 4.43 -8.61
CA LEU A 59 -4.05 3.74 -7.36
C LEU A 59 -3.72 2.25 -7.57
N LEU A 60 -4.55 1.52 -8.32
CA LEU A 60 -4.33 0.08 -8.57
C LEU A 60 -3.01 -0.17 -9.30
N PHE A 61 -2.64 0.70 -10.25
CA PHE A 61 -1.37 0.62 -10.95
C PHE A 61 -0.19 0.84 -10.00
N LYS A 62 -0.23 1.91 -9.20
CA LYS A 62 0.83 2.22 -8.22
C LYS A 62 0.99 1.10 -7.19
N ILE A 63 -0.12 0.57 -6.65
CA ILE A 63 -0.13 -0.54 -5.70
C ILE A 63 0.58 -1.76 -6.28
N ARG A 64 0.16 -2.24 -7.46
CA ARG A 64 0.78 -3.42 -8.11
C ARG A 64 2.26 -3.20 -8.44
N THR A 65 2.64 -1.95 -8.64
CA THR A 65 4.02 -1.59 -8.96
C THR A 65 4.94 -1.66 -7.74
N VAL A 66 4.44 -1.33 -6.54
CA VAL A 66 5.25 -1.22 -5.31
C VAL A 66 5.04 -2.34 -4.31
N LEU A 67 3.93 -3.08 -4.39
CA LEU A 67 3.57 -4.15 -3.47
C LEU A 67 3.30 -5.44 -4.25
N PRO A 68 3.81 -6.59 -3.80
CA PRO A 68 3.52 -7.90 -4.40
C PRO A 68 2.14 -8.41 -3.95
N ILE A 69 1.09 -7.60 -4.11
CA ILE A 69 -0.27 -7.95 -3.71
C ILE A 69 -1.22 -7.85 -4.91
N VAL A 70 -2.13 -8.82 -5.00
CA VAL A 70 -3.18 -8.83 -6.01
C VAL A 70 -4.48 -8.32 -5.37
N ILE A 71 -5.06 -7.27 -5.95
CA ILE A 71 -6.35 -6.71 -5.53
C ILE A 71 -7.31 -6.85 -6.70
N THR A 72 -8.45 -7.51 -6.45
CA THR A 72 -9.48 -7.81 -7.45
C THR A 72 -10.86 -7.37 -6.96
N LYS A 73 -11.83 -7.21 -7.87
CA LYS A 73 -13.22 -6.89 -7.47
C LYS A 73 -13.89 -8.12 -6.84
N GLU A 74 -13.43 -9.30 -7.22
CA GLU A 74 -14.00 -10.60 -6.90
C GLU A 74 -13.59 -11.12 -5.52
N ASP A 75 -12.53 -10.57 -4.90
CA ASP A 75 -12.14 -10.97 -3.54
C ASP A 75 -13.17 -10.52 -2.47
N PHE A 76 -13.26 -11.24 -1.35
CA PHE A 76 -14.17 -10.91 -0.25
C PHE A 76 -13.51 -10.00 0.79
N LEU A 77 -12.64 -9.08 0.35
CA LEU A 77 -11.86 -8.20 1.21
C LEU A 77 -12.28 -6.72 1.00
N PRO A 78 -11.95 -5.81 1.93
CA PRO A 78 -12.39 -4.42 1.83
C PRO A 78 -11.98 -3.76 0.50
N LYS A 79 -12.91 -3.02 -0.10
CA LYS A 79 -12.72 -2.38 -1.42
C LYS A 79 -12.29 -0.91 -1.33
N LYS A 80 -12.06 -0.41 -0.13
CA LYS A 80 -11.69 0.98 0.13
C LYS A 80 -10.37 1.09 0.87
N ILE A 81 -9.67 2.20 0.64
CA ILE A 81 -8.40 2.54 1.26
C ILE A 81 -8.52 3.93 1.90
N CYS A 82 -7.96 4.11 3.10
CA CYS A 82 -7.96 5.41 3.76
C CYS A 82 -6.84 6.32 3.23
N GLU A 83 -7.02 7.64 3.33
CA GLU A 83 -6.07 8.63 2.77
C GLU A 83 -4.62 8.42 3.24
N ARG A 84 -4.42 8.04 4.51
CA ARG A 84 -3.08 7.75 5.04
C ARG A 84 -2.38 6.63 4.25
N CYS A 85 -3.10 5.54 3.97
CA CYS A 85 -2.55 4.42 3.20
C CYS A 85 -2.35 4.80 1.74
N ILE A 86 -3.21 5.64 1.16
CA ILE A 86 -3.01 6.17 -0.20
C ILE A 86 -1.72 6.98 -0.27
N HIS A 87 -1.54 7.94 0.64
CA HIS A 87 -0.35 8.77 0.69
C HIS A 87 0.92 7.90 0.78
N GLN A 88 0.90 6.86 1.62
CA GLN A 88 2.03 5.95 1.77
C GLN A 88 2.36 5.22 0.46
N VAL A 89 1.35 4.73 -0.28
CA VAL A 89 1.55 4.09 -1.60
C VAL A 89 2.18 5.07 -2.59
N GLU A 90 1.69 6.30 -2.63
CA GLU A 90 2.20 7.31 -3.57
C GLU A 90 3.64 7.70 -3.26
N GLN A 91 3.99 7.84 -1.98
CA GLN A 91 5.37 8.07 -1.55
C GLN A 91 6.29 6.91 -1.96
N PHE A 92 5.87 5.66 -1.71
CA PHE A 92 6.64 4.49 -2.12
C PHE A 92 6.80 4.39 -3.64
N PHE A 93 5.77 4.73 -4.40
CA PHE A 93 5.83 4.71 -5.86
C PHE A 93 6.82 5.75 -6.40
N ALA A 94 6.76 6.98 -5.88
CA ALA A 94 7.69 8.04 -6.24
C ALA A 94 9.13 7.66 -5.89
N TRP A 95 9.34 7.15 -4.68
CA TRP A 95 10.65 6.68 -4.21
C TRP A 95 11.21 5.55 -5.08
N ARG A 96 10.42 4.50 -5.35
CA ARG A 96 10.81 3.40 -6.26
C ARG A 96 11.20 3.91 -7.64
N THR A 97 10.40 4.81 -8.20
CA THR A 97 10.64 5.38 -9.54
C THR A 97 11.98 6.12 -9.57
N ASN A 98 12.28 6.91 -8.54
CA ASN A 98 13.57 7.58 -8.41
C ASN A 98 14.74 6.58 -8.32
N CYS A 99 14.62 5.53 -7.49
CA CYS A 99 15.66 4.50 -7.40
C CYS A 99 15.93 3.82 -8.75
N VAL A 100 14.89 3.45 -9.49
CA VAL A 100 15.02 2.80 -10.81
C VAL A 100 15.67 3.75 -11.83
N GLN A 101 15.28 5.02 -11.85
CA GLN A 101 15.89 6.03 -12.73
C GLN A 101 17.36 6.26 -12.38
N THR A 102 17.65 6.39 -11.08
CA THR A 102 19.02 6.57 -10.58
C THR A 102 19.90 5.39 -10.97
N GLU A 103 19.42 4.15 -10.84
CA GLU A 103 20.14 2.95 -11.25
C GLU A 103 20.53 2.99 -12.73
N ILE A 104 19.61 3.40 -13.61
CA ILE A 104 19.89 3.53 -15.05
C ILE A 104 20.98 4.58 -15.30
N ILE A 105 20.87 5.74 -14.65
CA ILE A 105 21.84 6.83 -14.79
C ILE A 105 23.23 6.38 -14.33
N LEU A 106 23.31 5.74 -13.16
CA LEU A 106 24.58 5.26 -12.61
C LEU A 106 25.21 4.18 -13.48
N ARG A 107 24.43 3.26 -14.05
CA ARG A 107 24.94 2.26 -14.99
C ARG A 107 25.49 2.89 -16.27
N ASN A 108 24.77 3.85 -16.85
CA ASN A 108 25.22 4.56 -18.05
C ASN A 108 26.50 5.35 -17.80
N TYR A 109 26.61 5.98 -16.62
CA TYR A 109 27.81 6.67 -16.19
C TYR A 109 29.00 5.71 -16.05
N ALA A 110 28.81 4.60 -15.33
CA ALA A 110 29.85 3.58 -15.16
C ALA A 110 30.35 3.03 -16.50
N GLU A 111 29.44 2.76 -17.45
CA GLU A 111 29.81 2.26 -18.77
C GLU A 111 30.56 3.31 -19.61
N SER A 112 30.11 4.57 -19.58
CA SER A 112 30.80 5.66 -20.28
C SER A 112 32.22 5.86 -19.73
N MET A 113 32.38 5.81 -18.41
CA MET A 113 33.70 5.90 -17.76
C MET A 113 34.60 4.73 -18.16
N ARG A 114 34.07 3.50 -18.25
CA ARG A 114 34.82 2.33 -18.70
C ARG A 114 35.36 2.50 -20.12
N VAL A 115 34.54 3.03 -21.04
CA VAL A 115 34.94 3.30 -22.44
C VAL A 115 36.00 4.39 -22.52
N VAL A 116 35.84 5.48 -21.76
CA VAL A 116 36.83 6.57 -21.72
C VAL A 116 38.18 6.05 -21.21
N SER A 117 38.20 5.32 -20.09
CA SER A 117 39.43 4.73 -19.55
C SER A 117 40.10 3.76 -20.52
N ALA A 118 39.33 2.95 -21.25
CA ALA A 118 39.88 2.04 -22.25
C ALA A 118 40.53 2.80 -23.43
N THR A 119 39.92 3.90 -23.87
CA THR A 119 40.45 4.72 -24.97
C THR A 119 41.73 5.46 -24.57
N ILE A 120 41.80 6.02 -23.35
CA ILE A 120 43.02 6.66 -22.83
C ILE A 120 44.16 5.65 -22.73
N ASN A 121 43.88 4.45 -22.19
CA ASN A 121 44.88 3.39 -22.10
C ASN A 121 45.37 2.94 -23.49
N PHE A 122 44.49 2.92 -24.51
CA PHE A 122 44.89 2.60 -25.88
C PHE A 122 45.76 3.71 -26.51
N GLN A 123 45.43 4.99 -26.29
CA GLN A 123 46.23 6.13 -26.77
C GLN A 123 47.64 6.15 -26.17
N ALA A 124 47.79 5.76 -24.91
CA ALA A 124 49.10 5.65 -24.24
C ALA A 124 50.00 4.52 -24.78
N LEU A 125 49.44 3.54 -25.51
CA LEU A 125 50.17 2.39 -26.06
C LEU A 125 50.54 2.53 -27.54
N LEU A 126 50.09 3.59 -28.22
CA LEU A 126 50.48 3.86 -29.60
C LEU A 126 51.88 4.49 -29.65
N PRO A 127 52.82 3.93 -30.44
CA PRO A 127 54.16 4.50 -30.60
C PRO A 127 54.05 5.83 -31.36
N GLY A 128 54.08 6.95 -30.64
CA GLY A 128 53.98 8.28 -31.23
C GLY A 128 53.34 9.37 -30.34
N TYR A 129 52.77 9.02 -29.18
CA TYR A 129 52.31 10.03 -28.22
C TYR A 129 53.50 10.67 -27.51
N ILE A 130 53.97 11.78 -28.06
CA ILE A 130 54.96 12.65 -27.41
C ILE A 130 54.28 13.20 -26.14
N SER A 131 54.72 12.73 -24.97
CA SER A 131 54.37 13.40 -23.72
C SER A 131 55.03 14.78 -23.74
N PHE A 132 54.27 15.82 -24.06
CA PHE A 132 54.67 17.18 -23.71
C PHE A 132 54.60 17.28 -22.18
N GLN A 133 55.72 16.99 -21.51
CA GLN A 133 55.96 17.46 -20.14
C GLN A 133 56.58 18.85 -20.25
N PRO A 134 55.97 19.89 -19.63
CA PRO A 134 56.63 21.17 -19.49
C PRO A 134 57.60 21.11 -18.31
N LEU A 135 58.90 21.16 -18.59
CA LEU A 135 59.92 22.08 -18.04
C LEU A 135 61.32 21.63 -18.49
#